data_AF-A0A0R3SMB4-F1
#
_entry.id   AF-A0A0R3SMB4-F1
#
_cell.length_a   1.000
_cell.length_b   1.000
_cell.length_c   1.000
_cell.angle_alpha   90.00
_cell.angle_beta   90.00
_cell.angle_gamma   90.00
#
_symmetry.space_group_name_H-M   'P 1'
#
loop_
_entity.id
_entity.type
_entity.pdbx_description
1 polymer ?
#
loop_
_entity_poly.entity_id
_entity_poly.type
_entity_poly.pdbx_seq_one_letter_code
_entity_poly.pdbx_strand_id
1 'polypeptide(L)'
;MSYILPSICILFIALTHMASAITLEEGMADKTKYIFYDTSSFNPGIHAGLALLITFGILGTFTSTVMIVTKALEKRRKRRTRTMSH
;
A
#
# COMPACT_ATOMS: atom_id res chain seq x y z
N MET A 1 2.96 -40.33 -7.99
CA MET A 1 3.45 -38.93 -7.96
C MET A 1 4.19 -38.51 -9.24
N SER A 2 4.07 -39.22 -10.36
CA SER A 2 4.86 -38.93 -11.57
C SER A 2 4.18 -37.98 -12.57
N TYR A 3 2.87 -37.75 -12.43
CA TYR A 3 2.07 -36.87 -13.31
C TYR A 3 1.95 -35.42 -12.81
N ILE A 4 2.40 -35.15 -11.59
CA ILE A 4 2.32 -33.81 -11.00
C ILE A 4 3.34 -32.87 -11.67
N LEU A 5 4.55 -33.35 -11.93
CA LEU A 5 5.61 -32.60 -12.60
C LEU A 5 5.22 -32.15 -14.02
N PRO A 6 4.73 -33.02 -14.94
CA PRO A 6 4.31 -32.57 -16.26
C PRO A 6 3.08 -31.66 -16.22
N SER A 7 2.14 -31.88 -15.29
CA SER A 7 0.99 -30.99 -15.11
C SER A 7 1.39 -29.58 -14.71
N ILE A 8 2.38 -29.44 -13.83
CA ILE A 8 2.93 -28.13 -13.42
C ILE A 8 3.62 -27.47 -14.61
N CYS A 9 4.42 -28.20 -15.39
CA CYS A 9 5.09 -27.66 -16.58
C CYS A 9 4.08 -27.15 -17.62
N ILE A 10 3.00 -27.90 -17.88
CA ILE A 10 1.94 -27.48 -18.81
C ILE A 10 1.24 -26.22 -18.30
N LEU A 11 0.99 -26.12 -17.00
CA LEU A 11 0.40 -24.93 -16.38
C LEU A 11 1.32 -23.71 -16.53
N PHE A 12 2.63 -23.86 -16.30
CA PHE A 12 3.59 -22.77 -16.49
C PHE A 12 3.67 -22.33 -17.96
N ILE A 13 3.69 -23.27 -18.91
CA ILE A 13 3.72 -22.96 -20.34
C ILE A 13 2.45 -22.19 -20.74
N ALA A 14 1.28 -22.66 -20.30
CA ALA A 14 0.00 -21.98 -20.56
C ALA A 14 -0.05 -20.56 -19.97
N LEU A 15 0.48 -20.37 -18.75
CA LEU A 15 0.56 -19.05 -18.11
C LEU A 15 1.55 -18.12 -18.84
N THR A 16 2.70 -18.62 -19.29
CA THR A 16 3.67 -17.82 -20.06
C THR A 16 3.17 -17.46 -21.46
N HIS A 17 2.31 -18.29 -22.07
CA HIS A 17 1.73 -18.00 -23.38
C HIS A 17 0.67 -16.88 -23.34
N MET A 18 0.09 -16.63 -22.16
CA MET A 18 -0.83 -15.50 -21.91
C MET A 18 -0.08 -14.23 -21.52
N ALA A 19 1.20 -14.33 -21.16
CA ALA A 19 2.05 -13.19 -20.89
C ALA A 19 2.61 -12.66 -22.21
N SER A 20 1.88 -11.72 -22.84
CA SER A 20 2.45 -10.89 -23.89
C SER A 20 3.44 -9.92 -23.24
N ALA A 21 4.71 -10.30 -23.19
CA ALA A 21 5.79 -9.42 -22.79
C ALA A 21 6.08 -8.47 -23.97
N ILE A 22 5.35 -7.35 -24.02
CA ILE A 22 5.63 -6.27 -24.95
C ILE A 22 6.86 -5.53 -24.44
N THR A 23 7.83 -5.33 -25.32
CA THR A 23 9.03 -4.57 -24.96
C THR A 23 8.65 -3.12 -24.66
N LEU A 24 9.41 -2.45 -23.78
CA LEU A 24 9.14 -1.04 -23.46
C LEU A 24 9.19 -0.16 -24.73
N GLU A 25 10.02 -0.51 -25.70
CA GLU A 25 10.10 0.16 -27.00
C GLU A 25 8.81 0.00 -27.83
N GLU A 26 8.26 -1.21 -27.92
CA GLU A 26 6.98 -1.47 -28.62
C GLU A 26 5.79 -0.84 -27.87
N GLY A 27 5.81 -0.84 -26.54
CA GLY A 27 4.80 -0.18 -25.71
C GLY A 27 4.84 1.35 -25.81
N MET A 28 6.04 1.91 -26.02
CA MET A 28 6.25 3.34 -26.30
C MET A 28 5.79 3.73 -27.71
N ALA A 29 5.81 2.82 -28.68
CA ALA A 29 5.35 3.06 -30.04
C ALA A 29 3.82 3.22 -30.13
N ASP A 30 3.06 2.55 -29.25
CA ASP A 30 1.61 2.73 -29.10
C ASP A 30 1.24 3.01 -27.64
N LYS A 31 1.64 4.21 -27.16
CA LYS A 31 1.43 4.63 -25.76
C LYS A 31 -0.04 4.56 -25.33
N THR A 32 -0.97 4.89 -26.23
CA THR A 32 -2.42 4.88 -25.96
C THR A 32 -2.96 3.48 -25.65
N LYS A 33 -2.34 2.44 -26.19
CA LYS A 33 -2.78 1.05 -26.01
C LYS A 33 -2.08 0.35 -24.84
N TYR A 34 -0.82 0.70 -24.56
CA TYR A 34 0.02 -0.07 -23.63
C TYR A 34 0.50 0.72 -22.41
N ILE A 35 0.38 2.05 -22.38
CA ILE A 35 0.84 2.88 -21.26
C ILE A 35 -0.37 3.56 -20.60
N PHE A 36 -0.79 3.00 -19.46
CA PHE A 36 -1.91 3.51 -18.66
C PHE A 36 -1.49 4.33 -17.44
N TYR A 37 -0.20 4.62 -17.31
CA TYR A 37 0.37 5.41 -16.21
C TYR A 37 0.98 6.70 -16.75
N ASP A 38 1.06 7.72 -15.90
CA ASP A 38 1.67 8.98 -16.27
C ASP A 38 3.18 8.79 -16.52
N THR A 39 3.65 9.13 -17.72
CA THR A 39 5.06 9.11 -18.10
C THR A 39 5.72 10.48 -17.95
N SER A 40 5.09 11.40 -17.22
CA SER A 40 5.68 12.70 -16.92
C SER A 40 7.03 12.55 -16.22
N SER A 41 7.91 13.54 -16.42
CA SER A 41 9.23 13.53 -15.81
C SER A 41 9.12 13.56 -14.29
N PHE A 42 9.91 12.71 -13.63
CA PHE A 42 9.94 12.62 -12.17
C PHE A 42 10.34 13.98 -11.56
N ASN A 43 9.43 14.61 -10.82
CA ASN A 43 9.71 15.85 -10.12
C ASN A 43 10.04 15.56 -8.64
N PRO A 44 11.32 15.61 -8.24
CA PRO A 44 11.73 15.22 -6.89
C PRO A 44 11.08 16.10 -5.82
N GLY A 45 10.79 17.37 -6.10
CA GLY A 45 10.16 18.28 -5.16
C GLY A 45 8.72 17.88 -4.82
N ILE A 46 7.92 17.54 -5.84
CA ILE A 46 6.53 17.10 -5.66
C ILE A 46 6.47 15.75 -4.95
N HIS A 47 7.31 14.79 -5.36
CA HIS A 47 7.35 13.49 -4.73
C HIS A 47 7.83 13.55 -3.28
N ALA A 48 8.86 14.36 -2.98
CA ALA A 48 9.31 14.58 -1.61
C ALA A 48 8.22 15.27 -0.77
N GLY A 49 7.54 16.28 -1.33
CA GLY A 49 6.43 16.96 -0.67
C GLY A 49 5.27 16.02 -0.33
N LEU A 50 4.86 15.19 -1.28
CA LEU A 50 3.81 14.18 -1.07
C LEU A 50 4.23 13.12 -0.04
N ALA A 51 5.46 12.61 -0.13
CA ALA A 51 5.99 11.66 0.83
C ALA A 51 5.99 12.24 2.26
N LEU A 52 6.42 13.49 2.39
CA LEU A 52 6.46 14.19 3.67
C LEU A 52 5.04 14.45 4.20
N LEU A 53 4.12 14.90 3.35
CA LEU A 53 2.71 15.11 3.71
C LEU A 53 2.05 13.83 4.22
N ILE A 54 2.23 12.72 3.50
CA ILE A 54 1.68 11.42 3.89
C ILE A 54 2.30 10.96 5.21
N THR A 55 3.63 11.04 5.34
CA THR A 55 4.36 10.58 6.54
C THR A 55 3.92 11.35 7.79
N PHE A 56 3.93 12.69 7.72
CA PHE A 56 3.50 13.51 8.86
C PHE A 56 1.99 13.46 9.10
N GLY A 57 1.18 13.28 8.05
CA GLY A 57 -0.27 13.07 8.19
C GLY A 57 -0.59 11.80 8.97
N ILE A 58 0.06 10.68 8.62
CA ILE A 58 -0.08 9.40 9.35
C ILE A 58 0.44 9.55 10.78
N LEU A 59 1.61 10.14 10.97
CA LEU A 59 2.18 10.30 12.30
C LEU A 59 1.30 11.18 13.20
N GLY A 60 0.76 12.28 12.67
CA GLY A 60 -0.11 13.21 13.39
C GLY A 60 -1.45 12.58 13.78
N THR A 61 -2.10 11.89 12.84
CA THR A 61 -3.37 11.18 13.10
C THR A 61 -3.18 10.04 14.11
N PHE A 62 -2.10 9.26 13.97
CA PHE A 62 -1.79 8.18 14.90
C PHE A 62 -1.52 8.71 16.31
N THR A 63 -0.62 9.69 16.44
CA THR A 63 -0.24 10.27 17.74
C THR A 63 -1.42 10.91 18.46
N SER A 64 -2.24 11.68 17.74
CA SER A 64 -3.43 12.31 18.31
C SER A 64 -4.47 11.28 18.75
N THR A 65 -4.68 10.22 17.97
CA THR A 65 -5.60 9.13 18.32
C THR A 65 -5.15 8.42 19.60
N VAL A 66 -3.86 8.06 19.70
CA VAL A 66 -3.30 7.43 20.90
C VAL A 66 -3.47 8.35 22.13
N MET A 67 -3.19 9.64 21.97
CA MET A 67 -3.37 10.62 23.06
C MET A 67 -4.83 10.69 23.52
N ILE A 68 -5.78 10.78 22.59
CA ILE A 68 -7.22 10.84 22.89
C ILE A 68 -7.67 9.60 23.63
N VAL A 69 -7.32 8.41 23.12
CA VAL A 69 -7.67 7.12 23.74
C VAL A 69 -7.08 7.03 25.14
N THR A 70 -5.80 7.37 25.31
CA THR A 70 -5.12 7.34 26.61
C THR A 70 -5.82 8.25 27.63
N LYS A 71 -6.12 9.50 27.24
CA LYS A 71 -6.85 10.43 28.11
C LYS A 71 -8.26 9.95 28.43
N ALA A 72 -8.95 9.34 27.46
CA ALA A 72 -10.29 8.79 27.68
C ALA A 72 -10.26 7.63 28.70
N LEU A 73 -9.29 6.72 28.59
CA LEU A 73 -9.10 5.61 29.52
C LEU A 73 -8.69 6.11 30.92
N GLU A 74 -7.78 7.07 31.01
CA GLU A 74 -7.38 7.68 32.28
C GLU A 74 -8.57 8.35 32.99
N LYS A 75 -9.38 9.10 32.23
CA LYS A 75 -10.62 9.72 32.74
C LYS A 75 -11.61 8.67 33.26
N ARG A 76 -11.76 7.54 32.55
CA ARG A 76 -12.60 6.41 33.02
C ARG A 76 -12.04 5.78 34.30
N ARG A 77 -10.72 5.55 34.38
CA ARG A 77 -10.05 4.99 35.57
C ARG A 77 -10.25 5.90 36.79
N LYS A 78 -9.98 7.20 36.66
CA LYS A 78 -10.19 8.20 37.73
C LYS A 78 -11.64 8.22 38.23
N ARG A 79 -12.62 8.06 37.33
CA ARG A 79 -14.04 7.96 37.72
C ARG A 79 -14.31 6.70 38.55
N ARG A 80 -13.82 5.53 38.13
CA ARG A 80 -14.00 4.27 38.88
C ARG A 80 -13.39 4.34 40.28
N THR A 81 -12.19 4.91 40.42
CA THR A 81 -11.54 5.01 41.74
C THR A 81 -12.32 5.92 42.70
N ARG A 82 -12.92 7.01 42.22
CA ARG A 82 -13.76 7.91 43.06
C ARG A 82 -15.04 7.26 43.56
N THR A 83 -15.65 6.36 42.80
CA THR A 83 -16.86 5.64 43.24
C THR A 83 -16.59 4.51 44.24
N MET A 84 -15.35 4.02 44.34
CA MET A 84 -14.98 2.94 45.28
C MET A 84 -14.40 3.46 46.61
N SER A 85 -14.19 4.77 46.76
CA SER A 85 -13.66 5.39 47.97
C SER A 85 -14.77 5.96 48.88
N HIS A 86 -16.01 5.51 48.71
CA HIS A 86 -17.20 6.01 49.38
C HIS A 86 -18.03 4.84 49.91
#